data_AF-A0A8T5RJY8-F1
#
_entry.id   AF-A0A8T5RJY8-F1
#
_cell.length_a   1.000
_cell.length_b   1.000
_cell.length_c   1.000
_cell.angle_alpha   90.00
_cell.angle_beta   90.00
_cell.angle_gamma   90.00
#
_symmetry.space_group_name_H-M   'P 1'
#
loop_
_entity.id
_entity.type
_entity.pdbx_description
1 polymer ?
#
loop_
_entity_poly.entity_id
_entity_poly.type
_entity_poly.pdbx_seq_one_letter_code
_entity_poly.pdbx_strand_id
1 'polypeptide(L)'
;MYLIYILRDGRAVINSIMRKYKNFEPTKVIDNWINHIKATDKYYEDFPGKKTKIHYESLASKPEDIIKELCNFLDISYENSMIKYFLHKHHPLGGNTGTQFLIIKAQENKENNSNIHLSERNEYYYSDHPLDIKLDSRWKEELSLNIKLLFEEKAGDLNKSFKWEN
;
A
#
# COMPACT_ATOMS: atom_id res chain seq x y z
N MET A 1 -0.67 22.68 -6.71
CA MET A 1 -0.99 21.60 -5.75
C MET A 1 -1.15 20.31 -6.52
N TYR A 2 -0.59 19.22 -6.00
CA TYR A 2 -0.58 17.91 -6.66
C TYR A 2 -1.32 16.89 -5.78
N LEU A 3 -2.02 15.94 -6.41
CA LEU A 3 -2.62 14.78 -5.74
C LEU A 3 -2.18 13.50 -6.44
N ILE A 4 -1.68 12.54 -5.66
CA ILE A 4 -1.36 11.20 -6.13
C ILE A 4 -2.30 10.24 -5.41
N TYR A 5 -3.11 9.52 -6.18
CA TYR A 5 -4.01 8.51 -5.65
C TYR A 5 -3.48 7.11 -5.98
N ILE A 6 -3.02 6.42 -4.95
CA ILE A 6 -2.53 5.05 -5.05
C ILE A 6 -3.73 4.10 -5.01
N LEU A 7 -4.02 3.47 -6.14
CA LEU A 7 -4.99 2.40 -6.29
C LEU A 7 -4.36 1.09 -5.82
N ARG A 8 -5.11 0.27 -5.11
CA ARG A 8 -4.69 -1.08 -4.73
C ARG A 8 -5.89 -1.99 -4.81
N ASP A 9 -5.69 -3.21 -5.30
CA ASP A 9 -6.77 -4.18 -5.42
C ASP A 9 -7.48 -4.36 -4.06
N GLY A 10 -8.79 -4.14 -4.04
CA GLY A 10 -9.59 -4.25 -2.83
C GLY A 10 -9.47 -5.62 -2.18
N ARG A 11 -9.28 -6.68 -2.96
CA ARG A 11 -9.02 -8.05 -2.46
C ARG A 11 -7.73 -8.11 -1.64
N ALA A 12 -6.68 -7.42 -2.11
CA ALA A 12 -5.41 -7.30 -1.39
C ALA A 12 -5.56 -6.47 -0.10
N VAL A 13 -6.34 -5.38 -0.17
CA VAL A 13 -6.60 -4.51 0.98
C VAL A 13 -7.36 -5.25 2.09
N ILE A 14 -8.50 -5.87 1.76
CA ILE A 14 -9.30 -6.59 2.76
C ILE A 14 -8.53 -7.77 3.37
N ASN A 15 -7.76 -8.52 2.56
CA ASN A 15 -6.94 -9.61 3.06
C ASN A 15 -5.89 -9.09 4.06
N SER A 16 -5.24 -7.96 3.74
CA SER A 16 -4.29 -7.33 4.64
C SER A 16 -4.92 -6.90 5.98
N ILE A 17 -6.15 -6.37 5.96
CA ILE A 17 -6.88 -5.98 7.17
C ILE A 17 -7.25 -7.22 7.99
N MET A 18 -7.83 -8.23 7.35
CA MET A 18 -8.26 -9.48 7.98
C MET A 18 -7.10 -10.25 8.64
N ARG A 19 -5.91 -10.24 8.04
CA ARG A 19 -4.71 -10.81 8.67
C ARG A 19 -4.30 -10.09 9.95
N LYS A 20 -4.46 -8.77 9.98
CA LYS A 20 -4.06 -7.92 11.10
C LYS A 20 -5.07 -8.02 12.24
N TYR A 21 -6.36 -8.14 11.91
CA TYR A 21 -7.47 -8.16 12.86
C TYR A 21 -8.33 -9.40 12.65
N LYS A 22 -7.96 -10.51 13.31
CA LYS A 22 -8.55 -11.85 13.10
C LYS A 22 -10.05 -11.96 13.43
N ASN A 23 -10.59 -11.03 14.23
CA ASN A 23 -11.98 -11.06 14.70
C ASN A 23 -12.90 -10.10 13.94
N PHE A 24 -12.46 -9.59 12.79
CA PHE A 24 -13.27 -8.66 12.01
C PHE A 24 -14.21 -9.42 11.06
N GLU A 25 -15.49 -9.07 11.14
CA GLU A 25 -16.52 -9.58 10.23
C GLU A 25 -16.21 -9.18 8.78
N PRO A 26 -16.07 -10.12 7.83
CA PRO A 26 -15.72 -9.83 6.44
C PRO A 26 -16.61 -8.76 5.81
N THR A 27 -17.93 -8.83 6.03
CA THR A 27 -18.89 -7.86 5.51
C THR A 27 -18.56 -6.43 5.96
N LYS A 28 -18.24 -6.23 7.24
CA LYS A 28 -17.87 -4.91 7.77
C LYS A 28 -16.57 -4.39 7.16
N VAL A 29 -15.59 -5.27 6.96
CA VAL A 29 -14.32 -4.90 6.31
C VAL A 29 -14.57 -4.43 4.88
N ILE A 30 -15.40 -5.16 4.14
CA ILE A 30 -15.75 -4.84 2.75
C ILE A 30 -16.55 -3.53 2.68
N ASP A 31 -17.56 -3.36 3.53
CA ASP A 31 -18.37 -2.12 3.58
C ASP A 31 -17.52 -0.90 3.93
N ASN A 32 -16.59 -1.03 4.88
CA ASN A 32 -15.65 0.03 5.22
C ASN A 32 -14.73 0.38 4.04
N TRP A 33 -14.24 -0.62 3.31
CA TRP A 33 -13.45 -0.40 2.11
C TRP A 33 -14.27 0.32 1.02
N ILE A 34 -15.51 -0.11 0.76
CA ILE A 34 -16.42 0.55 -0.21
C ILE A 34 -16.63 2.02 0.15
N ASN A 35 -16.97 2.31 1.42
CA ASN A 35 -17.21 3.68 1.89
C ASN A 35 -15.96 4.55 1.75
N HIS A 36 -14.79 3.99 2.10
CA HIS A 36 -13.52 4.68 1.96
C HIS A 36 -13.20 5.00 0.50
N ILE A 37 -13.32 4.02 -0.40
CA ILE A 37 -13.05 4.23 -1.83
C ILE A 37 -14.02 5.25 -2.44
N LYS A 38 -15.32 5.18 -2.14
CA LYS A 38 -16.28 6.18 -2.62
C LYS A 38 -15.93 7.60 -2.17
N ALA A 39 -15.53 7.77 -0.91
CA ALA A 39 -15.13 9.07 -0.39
C ALA A 39 -13.83 9.57 -1.04
N THR A 40 -12.84 8.70 -1.21
CA THR A 40 -11.58 9.02 -1.86
C THR A 40 -11.76 9.33 -3.35
N ASP A 41 -12.58 8.57 -4.06
CA ASP A 41 -12.91 8.81 -5.47
C ASP A 41 -13.60 10.17 -5.61
N LYS A 42 -14.58 10.47 -4.76
CA LYS A 42 -15.22 11.80 -4.74
C LYS A 42 -14.20 12.91 -4.52
N TYR A 43 -13.33 12.76 -3.51
CA TYR A 43 -12.29 13.75 -3.25
C TYR A 43 -11.33 13.92 -4.44
N TYR A 44 -10.94 12.81 -5.07
CA TYR A 44 -10.09 12.84 -6.26
C TYR A 44 -10.78 13.58 -7.40
N GLU A 45 -12.06 13.33 -7.67
CA GLU A 45 -12.81 14.03 -8.72
C GLU A 45 -12.94 15.53 -8.43
N ASP A 46 -13.24 15.90 -7.19
CA ASP A 46 -13.41 17.29 -6.76
C ASP A 46 -12.07 18.06 -6.61
N PHE A 47 -10.92 17.36 -6.66
CA PHE A 47 -9.62 17.98 -6.44
C PHE A 47 -9.26 18.97 -7.58
N PRO A 48 -8.97 20.25 -7.26
CA PRO A 48 -8.79 21.31 -8.27
C PRO A 48 -7.38 21.38 -8.87
N GLY A 49 -6.41 20.66 -8.30
CA GLY A 49 -5.02 20.68 -8.75
C GLY A 49 -4.70 19.58 -9.78
N LYS A 50 -3.42 19.50 -10.15
CA LYS A 50 -2.91 18.38 -10.95
C LYS A 50 -3.07 17.09 -10.16
N LYS A 51 -3.66 16.06 -10.76
CA LYS A 51 -3.93 14.77 -10.10
C LYS A 51 -3.59 13.59 -10.99
N THR A 52 -3.12 12.51 -10.38
CA THR A 52 -2.81 11.26 -11.09
C THR A 52 -3.19 10.03 -10.24
N LYS A 53 -3.45 8.91 -10.91
CA LYS A 53 -3.73 7.60 -10.31
C LYS A 53 -2.59 6.65 -10.61
N ILE A 54 -2.19 5.86 -9.62
CA ILE A 54 -1.10 4.87 -9.77
C ILE A 54 -1.54 3.57 -9.09
N HIS A 55 -1.40 2.46 -9.78
CA HIS A 55 -1.57 1.15 -9.15
C HIS A 55 -0.36 0.82 -8.28
N TYR A 56 -0.62 0.49 -7.00
CA TYR A 56 0.37 -0.03 -6.07
C TYR A 56 1.09 -1.24 -6.68
N GLU A 57 0.37 -2.09 -7.39
CA GLU A 57 0.92 -3.30 -7.97
C GLU A 57 1.92 -2.99 -9.11
N SER A 58 1.64 -1.94 -9.90
CA SER A 58 2.60 -1.41 -10.88
C SER A 58 3.81 -0.80 -10.18
N LEU A 59 3.60 0.02 -9.13
CA LEU A 59 4.70 0.61 -8.35
C LEU A 59 5.60 -0.47 -7.73
N ALA A 60 5.02 -1.54 -7.19
CA ALA A 60 5.77 -2.63 -6.57
C ALA A 60 6.46 -3.53 -7.59
N SER A 61 5.96 -3.63 -8.82
CA SER A 61 6.54 -4.48 -9.86
C SER A 61 7.57 -3.76 -10.72
N LYS A 62 7.42 -2.44 -10.90
CA LYS A 62 8.26 -1.59 -11.76
C LYS A 62 8.51 -0.24 -11.08
N PRO A 63 9.17 -0.21 -9.91
CA PRO A 63 9.30 1.00 -9.11
C PRO A 63 10.05 2.11 -9.87
N GLU A 64 11.11 1.77 -10.60
CA GLU A 64 11.89 2.77 -11.35
C GLU A 64 11.05 3.51 -12.40
N ASP A 65 10.30 2.78 -13.21
CA ASP A 65 9.46 3.37 -14.27
C ASP A 65 8.38 4.29 -13.67
N ILE A 66 7.68 3.80 -12.64
CA ILE A 66 6.58 4.53 -12.01
C ILE A 66 7.10 5.77 -11.26
N ILE A 67 8.26 5.70 -10.61
CA ILE A 67 8.86 6.88 -9.96
C ILE A 67 9.31 7.91 -11.00
N LYS A 68 9.86 7.51 -12.16
CA LYS A 68 10.18 8.44 -13.26
C LYS A 68 8.94 9.15 -13.80
N GLU A 69 7.84 8.40 -14.01
CA GLU A 69 6.56 8.97 -14.42
C GLU A 69 6.03 9.99 -13.39
N LEU A 70 6.15 9.67 -12.10
CA LEU A 70 5.79 10.57 -11.02
C LEU A 70 6.66 11.84 -10.97
N CYS A 71 7.97 11.70 -11.13
CA CYS A 71 8.88 12.84 -11.20
C CYS A 71 8.48 13.80 -12.33
N ASN A 72 8.18 13.25 -13.51
CA ASN A 72 7.68 14.04 -14.64
C ASN A 72 6.33 14.72 -14.34
N PHE A 73 5.39 14.01 -13.72
CA PHE A 73 4.11 14.59 -13.30
C PHE A 73 4.27 15.74 -12.30
N LEU A 74 5.20 15.59 -11.35
CA LEU A 74 5.49 16.57 -10.30
C LEU A 74 6.39 17.73 -10.77
N ASP A 75 6.96 17.64 -11.97
CA ASP A 75 7.95 18.59 -12.50
C ASP A 75 9.23 18.66 -11.64
N ILE A 76 9.75 17.47 -11.28
CA ILE A 76 11.00 17.32 -10.54
C ILE A 76 11.96 16.37 -11.27
N SER A 77 13.25 16.51 -11.01
CA SER A 77 14.26 15.60 -11.58
C SER A 77 14.22 14.25 -10.87
N TYR A 78 14.31 13.17 -11.65
CA TYR A 78 14.48 11.82 -11.13
C TYR A 78 15.92 11.62 -10.62
N GLU A 79 16.06 11.00 -9.45
CA GLU A 79 17.35 10.56 -8.92
C GLU A 79 17.31 9.05 -8.64
N ASN A 80 18.34 8.32 -9.06
CA ASN A 80 18.46 6.87 -8.81
C ASN A 80 18.36 6.53 -7.30
N SER A 81 18.72 7.48 -6.43
CA SER A 81 18.65 7.36 -4.98
C SER A 81 17.20 7.21 -4.48
N MET A 82 16.18 7.68 -5.21
CA MET A 82 14.77 7.68 -4.79
C MET A 82 14.22 6.26 -4.59
N ILE A 83 14.68 5.29 -5.40
CA ILE A 83 14.28 3.88 -5.29
C ILE A 83 14.87 3.25 -4.03
N LYS A 84 16.06 3.70 -3.62
CA LYS A 84 16.69 3.30 -2.36
C LYS A 84 16.16 4.14 -1.21
N TYR A 85 14.83 4.22 -1.09
CA TYR A 85 14.14 5.09 -0.13
C TYR A 85 14.66 4.92 1.30
N PHE A 86 15.02 3.68 1.68
CA PHE A 86 15.54 3.33 3.00
C PHE A 86 16.89 3.99 3.37
N LEU A 87 17.64 4.53 2.41
CA LEU A 87 18.87 5.27 2.67
C LEU A 87 18.64 6.73 3.07
N HIS A 88 17.43 7.24 2.88
CA HIS A 88 17.10 8.64 3.15
C HIS A 88 16.55 8.85 4.55
N LYS A 89 16.71 10.06 5.10
CA LYS A 89 16.11 10.41 6.39
C LYS A 89 14.58 10.47 6.24
N HIS A 90 13.88 9.72 7.08
CA HIS A 90 12.42 9.73 7.14
C HIS A 90 11.95 10.46 8.40
N HIS A 91 10.89 11.24 8.26
CA HIS A 91 10.13 11.81 9.37
C HIS A 91 8.73 11.16 9.39
N PRO A 92 8.62 9.87 9.77
CA PRO A 92 7.36 9.15 9.65
C PRO A 92 6.32 9.76 10.61
N LEU A 93 5.26 10.34 10.06
CA LEU A 93 4.07 10.79 10.80
C LEU A 93 2.96 9.72 10.83
N GLY A 94 3.27 8.49 10.39
CA GLY A 94 2.35 7.37 10.24
C GLY A 94 2.87 6.36 9.22
N GLY A 95 2.04 5.37 8.85
CA GLY A 95 2.35 4.42 7.77
C GLY A 95 2.32 2.95 8.19
N ASN A 96 2.71 2.07 7.25
CA ASN A 96 2.77 0.63 7.50
C ASN A 96 4.00 0.29 8.35
N THR A 97 3.78 -0.39 9.48
CA THR A 97 4.85 -0.80 10.41
C THR A 97 5.95 -1.60 9.72
N GLY A 98 5.62 -2.37 8.68
CA GLY A 98 6.59 -3.11 7.88
C GLY A 98 7.58 -2.22 7.11
N THR A 99 7.10 -1.17 6.46
CA THR A 99 7.97 -0.23 5.74
C THR A 99 8.88 0.53 6.71
N GLN A 100 8.32 0.95 7.85
CA GLN A 100 9.08 1.60 8.91
C GLN A 100 10.18 0.68 9.46
N PHE A 101 9.90 -0.62 9.61
CA PHE A 101 10.90 -1.60 10.00
C PHE A 101 12.03 -1.72 8.97
N LEU A 102 11.72 -1.79 7.67
CA LEU A 102 12.75 -1.90 6.63
C LEU A 102 13.70 -0.68 6.64
N ILE A 103 13.17 0.52 6.91
CA ILE A 103 13.96 1.73 7.06
C ILE A 103 14.90 1.60 8.27
N ILE A 104 14.38 1.21 9.44
CA ILE A 104 15.20 1.02 10.66
C ILE A 104 16.28 -0.03 10.42
N LYS A 105 15.92 -1.18 9.83
CA LYS A 105 16.83 -2.27 9.50
C LYS A 105 17.97 -1.80 8.61
N ALA A 106 17.68 -0.99 7.60
CA ALA A 106 18.68 -0.51 6.64
C ALA A 106 19.64 0.55 7.21
N GLN A 107 19.19 1.34 8.19
CA GLN A 107 19.93 2.51 8.66
C GLN A 107 20.92 2.21 9.78
N GLU A 108 20.94 0.98 10.31
CA GLU A 108 21.83 0.47 11.38
C GLU A 108 21.97 1.33 12.65
N ASN A 109 21.24 2.45 12.73
CA ASN A 109 21.25 3.40 13.82
C ASN A 109 20.16 3.03 14.83
N LYS A 110 20.55 2.26 15.84
CA LYS A 110 19.76 1.98 17.05
C LYS A 110 19.52 3.24 17.91
N GLU A 111 20.18 4.35 17.61
CA GLU A 111 20.10 5.57 18.40
C GLU A 111 18.91 6.42 17.95
N ASN A 112 17.86 6.44 18.78
CA ASN A 112 16.74 7.41 18.82
C ASN A 112 15.41 7.13 18.09
N ASN A 113 14.99 5.88 17.84
CA ASN A 113 13.60 5.63 17.44
C ASN A 113 12.91 4.54 18.27
N SER A 114 12.75 4.82 19.57
CA SER A 114 12.13 3.96 20.59
C SER A 114 10.62 3.71 20.44
N ASN A 115 9.96 4.16 19.37
CA ASN A 115 8.49 4.20 19.31
C ASN A 115 7.86 3.24 18.28
N ILE A 116 8.65 2.46 17.53
CA ILE A 116 8.12 1.47 16.58
C ILE A 116 8.24 0.08 17.20
N HIS A 117 7.18 -0.36 17.87
CA HIS A 117 7.02 -1.74 18.32
C HIS A 117 6.35 -2.58 17.24
N LEU A 118 7.07 -3.58 16.74
CA LEU A 118 6.48 -4.65 15.93
C LEU A 118 6.00 -5.76 16.86
N SER A 119 4.99 -6.50 16.40
CA SER A 119 4.73 -7.81 16.99
C SER A 119 5.83 -8.79 16.56
N GLU A 120 6.15 -9.78 17.38
CA GLU A 120 7.14 -10.84 17.07
C GLU A 120 6.91 -11.46 15.68
N ARG A 121 5.64 -11.66 15.31
CA ARG A 121 5.25 -12.18 13.99
C ARG A 121 5.69 -11.28 12.83
N ASN A 122 5.59 -9.97 13.00
CA ASN A 122 6.02 -9.03 11.97
C ASN A 122 7.54 -8.93 11.91
N GLU A 123 8.23 -8.96 13.05
CA GLU A 123 9.71 -9.00 13.07
C GLU A 123 10.24 -10.21 12.31
N TYR A 124 9.67 -11.40 12.57
CA TYR A 124 10.05 -12.61 11.84
C TYR A 124 9.82 -12.47 10.32
N TYR A 125 8.64 -12.00 9.90
CA TYR A 125 8.33 -11.84 8.47
C TYR A 125 9.25 -10.83 7.76
N TYR A 126 9.65 -9.75 8.44
CA TYR A 126 10.50 -8.72 7.85
C TYR A 126 12.01 -8.95 8.03
N SER A 127 12.41 -9.90 8.90
CA SER A 127 13.82 -10.24 9.15
C SER A 127 14.55 -10.65 7.87
N ASP A 128 13.93 -11.47 7.03
CA ASP A 128 14.48 -11.92 5.74
C ASP A 128 13.92 -11.13 4.54
N HIS A 129 13.10 -10.11 4.79
CA HIS A 129 12.52 -9.33 3.70
C HIS A 129 13.59 -8.44 3.05
N PRO A 130 13.68 -8.41 1.70
CA PRO A 130 14.56 -7.50 0.99
C PRO A 130 14.20 -6.04 1.30
N LEU A 131 15.20 -5.16 1.24
CA LEU A 131 15.02 -3.71 1.36
C LEU A 131 14.43 -3.15 0.05
N ASP A 132 13.26 -3.62 -0.34
CA ASP A 132 12.62 -3.24 -1.60
C ASP A 132 11.09 -3.24 -1.49
N ILE A 133 10.42 -2.62 -2.47
CA ILE A 133 8.96 -2.63 -2.56
C ILE A 133 8.52 -3.98 -3.14
N LYS A 134 8.12 -4.91 -2.27
CA LYS A 134 7.64 -6.23 -2.70
C LYS A 134 6.14 -6.20 -2.98
N LEU A 135 5.74 -6.73 -4.14
CA LEU A 135 4.34 -6.97 -4.47
C LEU A 135 3.71 -7.96 -3.49
N ASP A 136 2.62 -7.56 -2.85
CA ASP A 136 1.84 -8.44 -1.95
C ASP A 136 0.62 -9.03 -2.67
N SER A 137 0.80 -10.24 -3.22
CA SER A 137 -0.23 -11.03 -3.91
C SER A 137 -0.86 -12.11 -3.03
N ARG A 138 -0.57 -12.14 -1.73
CA ARG A 138 -0.98 -13.23 -0.81
C ARG A 138 -2.49 -13.44 -0.73
N TRP A 139 -3.30 -12.43 -1.03
CA TRP A 139 -4.76 -12.54 -1.09
C TRP A 139 -5.23 -13.62 -2.07
N LYS A 140 -4.43 -13.94 -3.10
CA LYS A 140 -4.75 -15.02 -4.04
C LYS A 140 -4.86 -16.37 -3.35
N GLU A 141 -4.00 -16.63 -2.38
CA GLU A 141 -3.91 -17.91 -1.66
C GLU A 141 -4.65 -17.87 -0.32
N GLU A 142 -4.54 -16.76 0.41
CA GLU A 142 -5.04 -16.64 1.79
C GLU A 142 -6.53 -16.30 1.87
N LEU A 143 -7.08 -15.57 0.89
CA LEU A 143 -8.47 -15.13 0.93
C LEU A 143 -9.38 -16.29 0.49
N SER A 144 -10.20 -16.78 1.43
CA SER A 144 -11.11 -17.90 1.16
C SER A 144 -12.09 -17.62 0.02
N LEU A 145 -12.54 -18.67 -0.67
CA LEU A 145 -13.48 -18.54 -1.78
C LEU A 145 -14.77 -17.82 -1.38
N ASN A 146 -15.32 -18.14 -0.21
CA ASN A 146 -16.55 -17.51 0.29
C ASN A 146 -16.39 -15.99 0.43
N ILE A 147 -15.23 -15.52 0.90
CA ILE A 147 -14.96 -14.09 1.05
C ILE A 147 -14.69 -13.42 -0.29
N LYS A 148 -14.02 -14.11 -1.23
CA LYS A 148 -13.84 -13.63 -2.61
C LYS A 148 -15.19 -13.42 -3.29
N LEU A 149 -16.11 -14.37 -3.16
CA LEU A 149 -17.46 -14.27 -3.73
C LEU A 149 -18.25 -13.13 -3.08
N LEU A 150 -18.22 -13.02 -1.75
CA LEU A 150 -18.86 -11.91 -1.03
C LEU A 150 -18.30 -10.55 -1.43
N PHE A 151 -16.99 -10.44 -1.64
CA PHE A 151 -16.36 -9.22 -2.12
C PHE A 151 -16.81 -8.88 -3.54
N GLU A 152 -16.82 -9.86 -4.45
CA GLU A 152 -17.27 -9.66 -5.83
C GLU A 152 -18.74 -9.20 -5.87
N GLU A 153 -19.62 -9.82 -5.07
CA GLU A 153 -21.02 -9.45 -4.95
C GLU A 153 -21.21 -7.99 -4.50
N LYS A 154 -20.48 -7.55 -3.47
CA LYS A 154 -20.68 -6.24 -2.85
C LYS A 154 -19.89 -5.12 -3.51
N ALA A 155 -18.72 -5.44 -4.03
CA ALA A 155 -17.67 -4.48 -4.37
C ALA A 155 -17.03 -4.75 -5.73
N GLY A 156 -17.40 -5.82 -6.45
CA GLY A 156 -16.79 -6.19 -7.72
C GLY A 156 -16.80 -5.06 -8.74
N ASP A 157 -17.96 -4.41 -8.93
CA ASP A 157 -18.09 -3.26 -9.84
C ASP A 157 -17.20 -2.09 -9.45
N LEU A 158 -17.15 -1.74 -8.16
CA LEU A 158 -16.31 -0.66 -7.65
C LEU A 158 -14.82 -1.00 -7.79
N ASN A 159 -14.46 -2.28 -7.61
CA ASN A 159 -13.08 -2.76 -7.69
C ASN A 159 -12.56 -2.87 -9.12
N LYS A 160 -13.39 -2.76 -10.17
CA LYS A 160 -12.96 -2.93 -11.57
C LYS A 160 -11.75 -2.06 -11.94
N SER A 161 -11.73 -0.80 -11.50
CA SER A 161 -10.62 0.13 -11.75
C SER A 161 -9.41 -0.09 -10.83
N PHE A 162 -9.55 -0.91 -9.79
CA PHE A 162 -8.48 -1.24 -8.83
C PHE A 162 -7.92 -2.65 -9.05
N LYS A 163 -8.63 -3.47 -9.85
CA LYS A 163 -8.38 -4.90 -9.99
C LYS A 163 -7.01 -5.18 -10.59
N TRP A 164 -6.29 -6.13 -10.00
CA TRP A 164 -5.03 -6.64 -10.52
C TRP A 164 -5.17 -8.13 -10.88
N GLU A 165 -5.03 -8.46 -12.16
CA GLU A 165 -5.29 -9.82 -12.69
C GLU A 165 -4.02 -10.62 -13.02
N ASN A 166 -2.83 -10.03 -12.89
CA ASN A 166 -1.56 -10.76 -13.03
C ASN A 166 -1.38 -11.71 -11.85
#